data_AF-A0A0V0Z8P0-F1
#
_entry.id   AF-A0A0V0Z8P0-F1
#
_cell.length_a   1.000
_cell.length_b   1.000
_cell.length_c   1.000
_cell.angle_alpha   90.00
_cell.angle_beta   90.00
_cell.angle_gamma   90.00
#
_symmetry.space_group_name_H-M   'P 1'
#
loop_
_entity.id
_entity.type
_entity.pdbx_description
1 polymer ?
#
loop_
_entity_poly.entity_id
_entity_poly.type
_entity_poly.pdbx_seq_one_letter_code
_entity_poly.pdbx_strand_id
1 'polypeptide(L)'
;MERGESLRKIAERFCVGLSTVSDIFRSRRQLTDVVYTSSSCSSRKSMKKSINSALHSAIYMWFLQKRALDQPIRCLRNYKSRHGIRELKIHGEKLSADSEGAAIFTGQITSQNKQNVYSSASN
;
A
#
# COMPACT_ATOMS: atom_id res chain seq x y z
N MET A 1 17.04 25.84 -7.17
CA MET A 1 16.23 26.97 -7.62
C MET A 1 16.43 27.05 -9.11
N GLU A 2 15.46 26.68 -9.92
CA GLU A 2 15.58 26.82 -11.39
C GLU A 2 14.79 28.02 -11.94
N ARG A 3 14.03 28.69 -11.10
CA ARG A 3 13.48 30.03 -11.33
C ARG A 3 13.63 30.79 -10.02
N GLY A 4 14.30 31.93 -10.01
CA GLY A 4 14.71 32.71 -8.83
C GLY A 4 13.56 33.35 -8.04
N GLU A 5 12.44 32.66 -7.86
CA GLU A 5 11.35 33.13 -6.99
C GLU A 5 11.72 32.91 -5.52
N SER A 6 11.49 33.93 -4.69
CA SER A 6 11.70 33.84 -3.25
C SER A 6 10.66 32.91 -2.62
N LEU A 7 11.06 32.13 -1.61
CA LEU A 7 10.14 31.26 -0.85
C LEU A 7 8.97 32.05 -0.24
N ARG A 8 9.22 33.33 0.09
CA ARG A 8 8.21 34.26 0.61
C ARG A 8 7.12 34.58 -0.42
N LYS A 9 7.50 34.81 -1.68
CA LYS A 9 6.53 35.03 -2.77
C LYS A 9 5.65 33.81 -3.00
N ILE A 10 6.20 32.60 -2.85
CA ILE A 10 5.45 31.35 -2.96
C ILE A 10 4.50 31.18 -1.77
N ALA A 11 4.97 31.42 -0.55
CA ALA A 11 4.17 31.39 0.67
C ALA A 11 2.95 32.33 0.58
N GLU A 12 3.17 33.57 0.13
CA GLU A 12 2.13 34.57 -0.06
C GLU A 12 1.13 34.16 -1.16
N ARG A 13 1.61 33.67 -2.30
CA ARG A 13 0.75 33.29 -3.45
C ARG A 13 -0.18 32.11 -3.15
N PHE A 14 0.27 31.17 -2.33
CA PHE A 14 -0.50 29.97 -1.99
C PHE A 14 -1.12 30.04 -0.58
N CYS A 15 -0.97 31.16 0.14
CA CYS A 15 -1.41 31.33 1.53
C CYS A 15 -0.89 30.22 2.47
N VAL A 16 0.36 29.80 2.27
CA VAL A 16 1.01 28.74 3.05
C VAL A 16 2.13 29.34 3.89
N GLY A 17 2.26 28.91 5.15
CA GLY A 17 3.33 29.37 6.03
C GLY A 17 4.74 29.13 5.46
N LEU A 18 5.65 30.06 5.70
CA LEU A 18 7.03 29.99 5.18
C LEU A 18 7.76 28.72 5.63
N SER A 19 7.51 28.27 6.86
CA SER A 19 8.00 27.00 7.40
C SER A 19 7.53 25.81 6.58
N THR A 20 6.23 25.72 6.30
CA THR A 20 5.64 24.66 5.47
C THR A 20 6.21 24.65 4.05
N VAL A 21 6.39 25.82 3.42
CA VAL A 21 7.02 25.91 2.09
C VAL A 21 8.47 25.40 2.14
N SER A 22 9.21 25.75 3.19
CA SER A 22 10.58 25.28 3.42
C SER A 22 10.65 23.76 3.62
N ASP A 23 9.74 23.19 4.40
CA ASP A 23 9.67 21.75 4.65
C ASP A 23 9.34 20.96 3.38
N ILE A 24 8.35 21.43 2.61
CA ILE A 24 8.01 20.87 1.30
C ILE A 24 9.24 20.89 0.37
N PHE A 25 10.00 21.99 0.38
CA PHE A 25 11.21 22.11 -0.42
C PHE A 25 12.32 21.15 0.02
N ARG A 26 12.43 20.90 1.34
CA ARG A 26 13.39 19.96 1.93
C ARG A 26 13.05 18.51 1.57
N SER A 27 11.76 18.16 1.57
CA SER A 27 11.27 16.81 1.21
C SER A 27 11.00 16.62 -0.29
N ARG A 28 11.32 17.60 -1.15
CA ARG A 28 10.90 17.63 -2.56
C ARG A 28 11.22 16.37 -3.36
N ARG A 29 12.41 15.78 -3.15
CA ARG A 29 12.85 14.56 -3.87
C ARG A 29 11.96 13.36 -3.56
N GLN A 30 11.53 13.23 -2.30
CA GLN A 30 10.65 12.13 -1.88
C GLN A 30 9.23 12.33 -2.42
N LEU A 31 8.76 13.59 -2.47
CA LEU A 31 7.46 13.92 -3.05
C LEU A 31 7.39 13.63 -4.55
N THR A 32 8.44 13.99 -5.31
CA THR A 32 8.51 13.72 -6.75
C THR A 32 8.54 12.22 -7.07
N ASP A 33 9.26 11.43 -6.25
CA ASP A 33 9.34 9.98 -6.40
C ASP A 33 7.99 9.29 -6.22
N VAL A 34 7.23 9.68 -5.19
CA VAL A 34 5.87 9.16 -4.94
C VAL A 34 4.91 9.50 -6.09
N VAL A 35 4.98 10.72 -6.63
CA VAL A 35 4.12 11.13 -7.75
C VAL A 35 4.44 10.34 -9.01
N TYR A 36 5.72 10.08 -9.29
CA TYR A 36 6.13 9.31 -10.46
C TYR A 36 5.77 7.83 -10.35
N THR A 37 5.94 7.24 -9.16
CA THR A 37 5.74 5.81 -8.93
C THR A 37 4.28 5.38 -8.79
N SER A 38 3.35 6.30 -8.50
CA SER A 38 1.94 5.97 -8.35
C SER A 38 1.06 6.67 -9.39
N SER A 39 0.46 5.88 -10.28
CA SER A 39 -0.41 6.33 -11.38
C SER A 39 -1.75 6.94 -10.92
N SER A 40 -2.08 6.85 -9.63
CA SER A 40 -3.32 7.40 -9.07
C SER A 40 -3.05 8.04 -7.69
N CYS A 41 -2.48 9.26 -7.71
CA CYS A 41 -2.10 10.02 -6.51
C CYS A 41 -3.02 11.19 -6.18
N SER A 42 -4.13 11.40 -6.89
CA SER A 42 -4.83 12.70 -6.88
C SER A 42 -5.35 13.14 -5.51
N SER A 43 -5.60 12.20 -4.57
CA SER A 43 -6.14 12.50 -3.24
C SER A 43 -5.19 12.19 -2.07
N ARG A 44 -4.00 11.63 -2.32
CA ARG A 44 -3.11 11.18 -1.24
C ARG A 44 -2.37 12.37 -0.62
N LYS A 45 -2.55 12.60 0.68
CA LYS A 45 -1.89 13.67 1.46
C LYS A 45 -0.76 13.19 2.39
N SER A 46 -0.56 11.87 2.53
CA SER A 46 0.43 11.28 3.44
C SER A 46 1.36 10.31 2.71
N MET A 47 2.66 10.40 3.04
CA MET A 47 3.70 9.49 2.56
C MET A 47 3.97 8.33 3.54
N LYS A 48 3.02 8.01 4.44
CA LYS A 48 3.23 6.93 5.42
C LYS A 48 3.44 5.60 4.70
N LYS A 49 4.63 5.02 4.90
CA LYS A 49 4.98 3.70 4.39
C LYS A 49 4.18 2.63 5.15
N SER A 50 3.86 1.53 4.49
CA SER A 50 3.30 0.37 5.19
C SER A 50 4.33 -0.16 6.18
N ILE A 51 3.86 -0.47 7.40
CA ILE A 51 4.72 -1.04 8.45
C ILE A 51 5.32 -2.37 7.97
N ASN A 52 4.52 -3.16 7.25
CA ASN A 52 4.93 -4.44 6.68
C ASN A 52 4.84 -4.38 5.15
N SER A 53 5.81 -3.71 4.50
CA SER A 53 5.90 -3.66 3.03
C SER A 53 6.09 -5.04 2.41
N ALA A 54 6.86 -5.92 3.07
CA ALA A 54 7.08 -7.29 2.66
C ALA A 54 5.78 -8.12 2.64
N LEU A 55 4.94 -8.00 3.68
CA LEU A 55 3.61 -8.62 3.72
C LEU A 55 2.74 -8.11 2.57
N HIS A 56 2.74 -6.80 2.34
CA HIS A 56 1.94 -6.19 1.26
C HIS A 56 2.35 -6.74 -0.11
N SER A 57 3.66 -6.87 -0.35
CA SER A 57 4.20 -7.48 -1.56
C SER A 57 3.82 -8.97 -1.67
N ALA A 58 3.96 -9.73 -0.59
CA ALA A 58 3.61 -11.15 -0.55
C ALA A 58 2.11 -11.39 -0.83
N ILE A 59 1.22 -10.59 -0.23
CA ILE A 59 -0.22 -10.64 -0.50
C ILE A 59 -0.52 -10.30 -1.96
N TYR A 60 0.13 -9.26 -2.50
CA TYR A 60 -0.04 -8.85 -3.89
C TYR A 60 0.41 -9.95 -4.86
N MET A 61 1.58 -10.54 -4.64
CA MET A 61 2.10 -11.64 -5.45
C MET A 61 1.22 -12.89 -5.36
N TRP A 62 0.78 -13.27 -4.15
CA TRP A 62 -0.17 -14.37 -3.96
C TRP A 62 -1.50 -14.10 -4.70
N PHE A 63 -2.00 -12.87 -4.63
CA PHE A 63 -3.24 -12.49 -5.31
C PHE A 63 -3.10 -12.60 -6.83
N LEU A 64 -2.00 -12.12 -7.41
CA LEU A 64 -1.73 -12.27 -8.84
C LEU A 64 -1.62 -13.73 -9.26
N GLN A 65 -0.93 -14.57 -8.46
CA GLN A 65 -0.85 -16.01 -8.69
C GLN A 65 -2.22 -16.67 -8.66
N LYS A 66 -3.09 -16.29 -7.72
CA LYS A 66 -4.46 -16.83 -7.63
C LYS A 66 -5.37 -16.37 -8.76
N ARG A 67 -5.17 -15.17 -9.32
CA ARG A 67 -5.88 -14.74 -10.53
C ARG A 67 -5.40 -15.48 -11.78
N ALA A 68 -4.09 -15.73 -11.91
CA ALA A 68 -3.54 -16.49 -13.03
C ALA A 68 -4.01 -17.95 -13.06
N LEU A 69 -4.37 -18.51 -11.90
CA LEU A 69 -4.97 -19.85 -11.77
C LEU A 69 -6.49 -19.87 -12.05
N ASP A 70 -7.05 -18.76 -12.56
CA ASP A 70 -8.45 -18.56 -12.96
C ASP A 70 -9.52 -19.05 -11.95
N GLN A 71 -9.13 -19.18 -10.68
CA GLN A 71 -10.08 -19.45 -9.61
C GLN A 71 -10.82 -18.15 -9.30
N PRO A 72 -12.15 -18.09 -9.50
CA PRO A 72 -12.88 -16.91 -9.12
C PRO A 72 -12.69 -16.69 -7.63
N ILE A 73 -12.49 -15.43 -7.23
CA ILE A 73 -12.34 -14.96 -5.83
C ILE A 73 -13.63 -15.23 -5.00
N ARG A 74 -14.53 -16.08 -5.50
CA ARG A 74 -15.71 -16.66 -4.87
C ARG A 74 -15.40 -17.27 -3.50
N CYS A 75 -14.20 -17.82 -3.29
CA CYS A 75 -13.82 -18.31 -1.96
C CYS A 75 -13.75 -17.19 -0.92
N LEU A 76 -13.26 -15.99 -1.28
CA LEU A 76 -13.22 -14.83 -0.39
C LEU A 76 -14.62 -14.33 -0.09
N ARG A 77 -15.52 -14.35 -1.08
CA ARG A 77 -16.94 -14.02 -0.89
C ARG A 77 -17.62 -15.00 0.08
N ASN A 78 -17.38 -16.30 -0.09
CA ASN A 78 -17.94 -17.34 0.77
C ASN A 78 -17.35 -17.29 2.18
N TYR A 79 -16.05 -17.06 2.31
CA TYR A 79 -15.36 -16.89 3.60
C TYR A 79 -15.89 -15.68 4.36
N LYS A 80 -16.02 -14.52 3.69
CA LYS A 80 -16.64 -13.33 4.28
C LYS A 80 -18.07 -13.59 4.75
N SER A 81 -18.88 -14.27 3.93
CA SER A 81 -20.26 -14.64 4.27
C SER A 81 -20.33 -15.60 5.45
N ARG A 82 -19.54 -16.68 5.44
CA ARG A 82 -19.51 -17.71 6.50
C ARG A 82 -19.03 -17.19 7.85
N HIS A 83 -18.07 -16.25 7.85
CA HIS A 83 -17.52 -15.66 9.06
C HIS A 83 -18.14 -14.30 9.40
N GLY A 84 -19.22 -13.89 8.72
CA GLY A 84 -19.93 -12.64 9.01
C GLY A 84 -19.09 -11.36 8.84
N ILE A 85 -18.03 -11.43 8.03
CA ILE A 85 -17.13 -10.30 7.77
C ILE A 85 -17.84 -9.34 6.81
N ARG A 86 -18.46 -8.29 7.37
CA ARG A 86 -19.10 -7.23 6.59
C ARG A 86 -18.06 -6.47 5.79
N GLU A 87 -18.41 -6.06 4.56
CA GLU A 87 -17.63 -5.05 3.85
C GLU A 87 -17.67 -3.75 4.65
N LEU A 88 -16.59 -3.48 5.39
CA LEU A 88 -16.35 -2.18 5.96
C LEU A 88 -16.20 -1.21 4.79
N LYS A 89 -17.20 -0.34 4.58
CA LYS A 89 -17.01 0.88 3.81
C LYS A 89 -15.79 1.56 4.44
N ILE A 90 -14.68 1.61 3.70
CA ILE A 90 -13.41 2.15 4.19
C ILE A 90 -13.58 3.66 4.30
N HIS A 91 -14.21 4.11 5.37
CA HIS A 91 -14.32 5.51 5.75
C HIS A 91 -13.88 5.57 7.20
N GLY A 92 -12.65 6.06 7.42
CA GLY A 92 -12.25 6.61 8.73
C GLY A 92 -11.26 5.79 9.56
N GLU A 93 -11.45 4.49 9.76
CA GLU A 93 -10.70 3.79 10.82
C GLU A 93 -9.71 2.75 10.28
N LYS A 94 -8.42 3.07 10.39
CA LYS A 94 -7.30 2.17 10.11
C LYS A 94 -6.70 1.71 11.43
N LEU A 95 -7.32 0.71 12.06
CA LEU A 95 -6.66 -0.01 13.15
C LEU A 95 -5.48 -0.79 12.55
N SER A 96 -4.28 -0.58 13.10
CA SER A 96 -3.08 -1.29 12.70
C SER A 96 -3.31 -2.78 12.93
N ALA A 97 -3.07 -3.61 11.91
CA ALA A 97 -3.10 -5.05 12.08
C ALA A 97 -2.07 -5.47 13.13
N ASP A 98 -2.44 -6.44 13.96
CA ASP A 98 -1.58 -7.08 14.95
C ASP A 98 -0.32 -7.64 14.25
N SER A 99 0.84 -7.30 14.80
CA SER A 99 2.15 -7.72 14.29
C SER A 99 2.36 -9.23 14.42
N GLU A 100 1.78 -9.86 15.44
CA GLU A 100 1.91 -11.29 15.69
C GLU A 100 1.05 -12.08 14.69
N GLY A 101 -0.22 -11.70 14.54
CA GLY A 101 -1.10 -12.25 13.50
C GLY A 101 -0.54 -12.07 12.07
N ALA A 102 0.11 -10.93 11.78
CA ALA A 102 0.77 -10.71 10.51
C ALA A 102 1.92 -11.71 10.27
N ALA A 103 2.74 -12.00 11.28
CA ALA A 103 3.84 -12.95 11.17
C ALA A 103 3.32 -14.38 10.92
N ILE A 104 2.31 -14.82 11.68
CA ILE A 104 1.69 -16.15 11.52
C ILE A 104 1.14 -16.33 10.10
N PHE A 105 0.44 -15.32 9.57
CA PHE A 105 -0.12 -15.36 8.22
C PHE A 105 0.96 -15.44 7.14
N THR A 106 2.08 -14.72 7.28
CA THR A 106 3.20 -14.84 6.32
C THR A 106 3.84 -16.22 6.32
N GLY A 107 3.99 -16.86 7.49
CA GLY A 107 4.50 -18.23 7.62
C GLY A 107 3.61 -19.27 6.94
N GLN A 108 2.29 -19.11 7.06
CA GLN A 108 1.32 -20.00 6.40
C GLN A 108 1.34 -19.84 4.87
N ILE A 109 1.32 -18.60 4.36
CA ILE A 109 1.36 -18.35 2.91
C ILE A 109 2.67 -18.88 2.29
N THR A 110 3.81 -18.65 2.94
CA THR A 110 5.11 -19.11 2.43
C THR A 110 5.19 -20.64 2.41
N SER A 111 4.66 -21.32 3.44
CA SER A 111 4.55 -22.78 3.48
C SER A 111 3.65 -23.33 2.37
N GLN A 112 2.48 -22.72 2.15
CA GLN A 112 1.54 -23.13 1.11
C GLN A 112 2.10 -22.91 -0.31
N ASN A 113 2.92 -21.86 -0.50
CA ASN A 113 3.62 -21.62 -1.77
C ASN A 113 4.70 -22.64 -2.05
N LYS A 114 5.46 -23.10 -1.04
CA LYS A 114 6.43 -24.20 -1.20
C LYS A 114 5.75 -25.48 -1.66
N GLN A 115 4.62 -25.85 -1.06
CA GLN A 115 3.87 -27.04 -1.46
C GLN A 115 3.33 -26.99 -2.90
N ASN A 116 2.95 -25.81 -3.42
CA ASN A 116 2.54 -25.68 -4.82
C ASN A 116 3.71 -25.84 -5.81
N VAL A 117 4.93 -25.45 -5.45
CA VAL A 117 6.11 -25.58 -6.34
C VAL A 117 6.54 -27.04 -6.50
N TYR A 118 6.45 -27.86 -5.45
CA TYR A 118 6.79 -29.29 -5.52
C TYR A 118 5.73 -30.13 -6.26
N SER A 119 4.46 -29.72 -6.23
CA SER A 119 3.38 -30.40 -6.98
C SER A 119 3.42 -30.11 -8.48
N SER A 120 4.07 -29.04 -8.92
CA SER A 120 4.27 -28.71 -10.35
C SER A 120 5.53 -29.32 -10.97
N ALA A 121 6.39 -29.98 -10.17
CA ALA A 121 7.62 -30.62 -10.63
C ALA A 121 7.50 -32.15 -10.79
N SER A 122 6.32 -32.72 -10.51
CA SER A 122 6.06 -34.17 -10.57
C SER A 122 4.93 -34.56 -11.52
N ASN A 123 4.62 -33.73 -12.52
CA ASN A 123 3.83 -34.09 -13.70
C ASN A 123 4.66 -33.84 -14.96
#